data_AF-R2SMH5-F1
#
_entry.id   AF-R2SMH5-F1
#
_cell.length_a   1.000
_cell.length_b   1.000
_cell.length_c   1.000
_cell.angle_alpha   90.00
_cell.angle_beta   90.00
_cell.angle_gamma   90.00
#
_symmetry.space_group_name_H-M   'P 1'
#
loop_
_entity.id
_entity.type
_entity.pdbx_description
1 polymer ?
#
loop_
_entity_poly.entity_id
_entity_poly.type
_entity_poly.pdbx_seq_one_letter_code
_entity_poly.pdbx_strand_id
1 'polypeptide(L)'
;MLKKQCLTINVERKFMKSSISKVKNILWDRFETNAEIEDDSFSSDEDRELSFFFIATDEQYKKLVSIIESNFSLIFDIKKV
;
A
#
# COMPACT_ATOMS: atom_id res chain seq x y z
N MET A 1 -18.90 7.53 -1.07
CA MET A 1 -18.29 8.87 -1.19
C MET A 1 -16.79 8.72 -1.32
N LEU A 2 -16.12 9.50 -2.17
CA LEU A 2 -14.66 9.53 -2.26
C LEU A 2 -14.08 10.25 -1.04
N LYS A 3 -13.01 9.70 -0.46
CA LYS A 3 -12.26 10.33 0.63
C LYS A 3 -10.78 9.94 0.54
N LYS A 4 -9.95 10.64 1.31
CA LYS A 4 -8.55 10.23 1.51
C LYS A 4 -8.52 8.90 2.25
N GLN A 5 -7.73 7.98 1.76
CA GLN A 5 -7.49 6.67 2.34
C GLN A 5 -5.98 6.49 2.51
N CYS A 6 -5.59 5.71 3.52
CA CYS A 6 -4.21 5.30 3.74
C CYS A 6 -4.14 3.78 3.73
N LEU A 7 -3.23 3.23 2.92
CA LEU A 7 -2.82 1.83 2.99
C LEU A 7 -1.39 1.79 3.52
N THR A 8 -1.20 1.26 4.72
CA THR A 8 0.13 1.01 5.28
C THR A 8 0.50 -0.44 5.06
N ILE A 9 1.72 -0.66 4.58
CA ILE A 9 2.26 -1.98 4.25
C ILE A 9 3.67 -2.08 4.84
N ASN A 10 4.03 -3.20 5.46
CA ASN A 10 5.39 -3.47 5.92
C ASN A 10 6.13 -4.30 4.88
N VAL A 11 7.36 -3.98 4.51
CA VAL A 11 8.13 -4.74 3.50
C VAL A 11 9.58 -4.89 3.90
N GLU A 12 10.19 -6.03 3.59
CA GLU A 12 11.65 -6.09 3.66
C GLU A 12 12.27 -5.01 2.74
N ARG A 13 13.30 -4.32 3.24
CA ARG A 13 13.99 -3.24 2.55
C ARG A 13 14.42 -3.60 1.13
N LYS A 14 14.87 -4.85 0.93
CA LYS A 14 15.31 -5.35 -0.39
C LYS A 14 14.18 -5.39 -1.43
N PHE A 15 12.92 -5.51 -0.98
CA PHE A 15 11.74 -5.57 -1.83
C PHE A 15 11.00 -4.25 -1.96
N MET A 16 11.34 -3.23 -1.16
CA MET A 16 10.69 -1.92 -1.11
C MET A 16 10.30 -1.35 -2.48
N LYS A 17 11.28 -1.21 -3.40
CA LYS A 17 11.03 -0.67 -4.75
C LYS A 17 10.02 -1.52 -5.55
N SER A 18 10.14 -2.84 -5.46
CA SER A 18 9.27 -3.77 -6.17
C SER A 18 7.84 -3.76 -5.60
N SER A 19 7.71 -3.66 -4.28
CA SER A 19 6.42 -3.56 -3.59
C SER A 19 5.72 -2.25 -3.93
N ILE A 20 6.44 -1.11 -3.87
CA ILE A 20 5.93 0.20 -4.30
C ILE A 20 5.39 0.14 -5.72
N SER A 21 6.16 -0.40 -6.66
CA SER A 21 5.74 -0.49 -8.06
C SER A 21 4.49 -1.36 -8.22
N LYS A 22 4.42 -2.51 -7.53
CA LYS A 22 3.26 -3.40 -7.62
C LYS A 22 1.99 -2.73 -7.06
N VAL A 23 2.08 -2.09 -5.89
CA VAL A 23 0.92 -1.39 -5.29
C VAL A 23 0.45 -0.24 -6.17
N LYS A 24 1.38 0.56 -6.73
CA LYS A 24 1.06 1.63 -7.69
C LYS A 24 0.35 1.10 -8.93
N ASN A 25 0.83 0.00 -9.51
CA ASN A 25 0.19 -0.60 -10.67
C ASN A 25 -1.23 -1.08 -10.34
N ILE A 26 -1.45 -1.72 -9.18
CA ILE A 26 -2.78 -2.15 -8.75
C ILE A 26 -3.71 -0.94 -8.58
N LEU A 27 -3.25 0.13 -7.92
CA LEU A 27 -4.01 1.36 -7.74
C LEU A 27 -4.40 2.01 -9.07
N TRP A 28 -3.48 2.06 -10.03
CA TRP A 28 -3.75 2.61 -11.35
C TRP A 28 -4.69 1.70 -12.16
N ASP A 29 -4.34 0.43 -12.33
CA ASP A 29 -5.04 -0.49 -13.23
C ASP A 29 -6.45 -0.85 -12.75
N ARG A 30 -6.71 -0.84 -11.43
CA ARG A 30 -7.98 -1.27 -10.85
C ARG A 30 -8.83 -0.13 -10.32
N PHE A 31 -8.21 1.00 -9.99
CA PHE A 31 -8.89 2.09 -9.31
C PHE A 31 -8.66 3.46 -9.95
N GLU A 32 -7.86 3.53 -11.04
CA GLU A 32 -7.53 4.76 -11.78
C GLU A 32 -7.05 5.90 -10.86
N THR A 33 -6.35 5.54 -9.78
CA THR A 33 -5.94 6.47 -8.74
C THR A 33 -4.42 6.43 -8.56
N ASN A 34 -3.85 7.59 -8.26
CA ASN A 34 -2.44 7.74 -7.92
C ASN A 34 -2.28 7.82 -6.41
N ALA A 35 -1.16 7.30 -5.90
CA ALA A 35 -0.80 7.40 -4.49
C ALA A 35 0.48 8.21 -4.28
N GLU A 36 0.43 9.07 -3.27
CA GLU A 36 1.61 9.61 -2.60
C GLU A 36 2.14 8.53 -1.64
N ILE A 37 3.46 8.42 -1.53
CA ILE A 37 4.11 7.37 -0.73
C ILE A 37 5.03 8.02 0.27
N GLU A 38 4.87 7.65 1.53
CA GLU A 38 5.80 7.97 2.62
C GLU A 38 6.50 6.69 3.09
N ASP A 39 7.81 6.80 3.35
CA ASP A 39 8.60 5.78 4.01
C ASP A 39 8.74 6.18 5.47
N ASP A 40 7.98 5.51 6.34
CA ASP A 40 7.84 5.83 7.76
C ASP A 40 8.93 5.15 8.63
N SER A 41 9.90 4.50 7.99
CA SER A 41 10.92 3.69 8.68
C SER A 41 12.28 4.38 8.83
N PHE A 42 13.05 3.96 9.83
CA PHE A 42 14.42 4.46 10.01
C PHE A 42 15.38 3.79 9.02
N SER A 43 16.47 4.47 8.67
CA SER A 43 17.46 3.96 7.70
C SER A 43 18.16 2.66 8.13
N SER A 44 18.09 2.31 9.42
CA SER A 44 18.57 1.07 10.02
C SER A 44 17.64 -0.13 9.84
N ASP A 45 16.36 0.10 9.53
CA ASP A 45 15.35 -0.95 9.65
C ASP A 45 15.45 -1.93 8.47
N GLU A 46 15.43 -3.22 8.81
CA GLU A 46 15.39 -4.34 7.85
C GLU A 46 14.03 -4.41 7.17
N ASP A 47 12.96 -4.15 7.91
CA ASP A 47 11.60 -3.97 7.41
C ASP A 47 11.27 -2.47 7.33
N ARG A 48 10.51 -2.11 6.30
CA ARG A 48 10.12 -0.75 5.93
C ARG A 48 8.61 -0.64 6.05
N GLU A 49 8.14 0.26 6.90
CA GLU A 49 6.75 0.68 6.91
C GLU A 49 6.54 1.72 5.81
N LEU A 50 5.67 1.42 4.85
CA LEU A 50 5.35 2.30 3.73
C LEU A 50 3.86 2.67 3.79
N SER A 51 3.57 3.97 3.73
CA SER A 51 2.21 4.49 3.70
C SER A 51 1.84 5.02 2.32
N PHE A 52 0.72 4.54 1.78
CA PHE A 52 0.18 4.93 0.46
C PHE A 52 -1.08 5.75 0.66
N PHE A 53 -1.04 7.04 0.30
CA PHE A 53 -2.15 7.97 0.42
C PHE A 53 -2.81 8.21 -0.93
N PHE A 54 -4.11 7.94 -1.03
CA PHE A 54 -4.87 8.06 -2.29
C PHE A 54 -6.34 8.43 -2.04
N ILE A 55 -7.04 8.82 -3.10
CA ILE A 55 -8.48 9.10 -3.07
C ILE A 55 -9.24 7.86 -3.53
N ALA A 56 -10.12 7.34 -2.67
CA ALA A 56 -10.98 6.21 -2.98
C ALA A 56 -12.25 6.19 -2.12
N THR A 57 -13.27 5.46 -2.59
CA THR A 57 -14.42 5.09 -1.76
C THR A 57 -14.05 3.97 -0.79
N ASP A 58 -14.86 3.79 0.27
CA ASP A 58 -14.67 2.68 1.21
C ASP A 58 -14.74 1.30 0.56
N GLU A 59 -15.58 1.13 -0.46
CA GLU A 59 -15.67 -0.13 -1.21
C GLU A 59 -14.43 -0.38 -2.05
N GLN A 60 -13.91 0.65 -2.72
CA GLN A 60 -12.66 0.55 -3.47
C GLN A 60 -11.49 0.23 -2.54
N TYR A 61 -11.41 0.89 -1.38
CA TYR A 61 -10.39 0.61 -0.37
C TYR A 61 -10.45 -0.85 0.12
N LYS A 62 -11.64 -1.36 0.47
CA LYS A 62 -11.81 -2.77 0.88
C LYS A 62 -11.40 -3.75 -0.20
N LYS A 63 -11.74 -3.47 -1.46
CA LYS A 63 -11.32 -4.29 -2.61
C LYS A 63 -9.81 -4.26 -2.78
N LEU A 64 -9.18 -3.09 -2.65
CA LEU A 64 -7.72 -2.95 -2.72
C LEU A 64 -7.05 -3.80 -1.64
N VAL A 65 -7.47 -3.66 -0.38
CA VAL A 65 -6.92 -4.44 0.75
C VAL A 65 -7.00 -5.94 0.45
N SER A 66 -8.15 -6.44 0.01
CA SER A 66 -8.31 -7.86 -0.34
C SER A 66 -7.41 -8.31 -1.50
N ILE A 67 -7.20 -7.47 -2.51
CA ILE A 67 -6.27 -7.75 -3.62
C ILE A 67 -4.84 -7.79 -3.11
N ILE A 68 -4.44 -6.85 -2.27
CA ILE A 68 -3.09 -6.79 -1.68
C ILE A 68 -2.85 -8.03 -0.80
N GLU A 69 -3.76 -8.36 0.11
CA GLU A 69 -3.66 -9.57 0.94
C GLU A 69 -3.53 -10.85 0.10
N SER A 70 -4.25 -10.95 -1.02
CA SER A 70 -4.23 -12.12 -1.90
C SER A 70 -2.98 -12.21 -2.77
N ASN A 71 -2.43 -11.08 -3.23
CA ASN A 71 -1.25 -11.06 -4.11
C ASN A 71 0.07 -11.10 -3.34
N PHE A 72 0.04 -10.73 -2.07
CA PHE A 72 1.22 -10.55 -1.26
C PHE A 72 1.16 -11.39 0.02
N SER A 73 0.87 -12.69 -0.10
CA SER A 73 0.67 -13.65 0.99
C SER A 73 1.84 -13.82 2.00
N LEU A 74 2.86 -12.96 1.93
CA LEU A 74 4.03 -12.94 2.79
C LEU A 74 4.42 -11.47 3.05
N ILE A 75 4.43 -11.09 4.33
CA ILE A 75 5.04 -9.87 4.89
C ILE A 75 4.20 -8.61 4.65
N PHE A 76 2.97 -8.50 5.16
CA PHE A 76 2.27 -7.21 5.22
C PHE A 76 1.34 -7.13 6.42
N ASP A 77 1.75 -6.42 7.47
CA ASP A 77 0.82 -5.97 8.51
C ASP A 77 0.08 -4.73 7.97
N ILE A 78 -1.18 -4.93 7.55
CA ILE A 78 -2.03 -3.84 7.07
C ILE A 78 -2.65 -3.14 8.28
N LYS A 79 -2.14 -1.96 8.64
CA LYS A 79 -2.75 -1.11 9.66
C LYS A 79 -3.91 -0.31 9.05
N LYS A 80 -5.10 -0.46 9.62
CA LYS A 80 -6.24 0.43 9.34
C LYS A 80 -6.11 1.66 10.23
N VAL A 81 -5.96 2.84 9.62
CA VAL A 81 -6.06 4.14 10.30
C VAL A 81 -7.53 4.56 10.37
#